data_AF-A0A8S3GIQ6-F1
#
_entry.id   AF-A0A8S3GIQ6-F1
#
_cell.length_a   1.000
_cell.length_b   1.000
_cell.length_c   1.000
_cell.angle_alpha   90.00
_cell.angle_beta   90.00
_cell.angle_gamma   90.00
#
_symmetry.space_group_name_H-M   'P 1'
#
loop_
_entity.id
_entity.type
_entity.pdbx_description
1 polymer ?
#
loop_
_entity_poly.entity_id
_entity_poly.type
_entity_poly.pdbx_seq_one_letter_code
_entity_poly.pdbx_strand_id
1 'polypeptide(L)'
;MKIEPDQFTLSTLFNACAALNNNRAMKTGKKLLAKMPENYRNNIITSNSAIDMLMKFGDVENAERIFRSIKAKDIITYGAMVKGYVGNEMFEKALDLFEEIDIELGDVTYTIVFNACAKLCNDRAMKIGKK
;
A
#
# COMPACT_ATOMS: atom_id res chain seq x y z
N MET A 1 15.47 -17.64 24.03
CA MET A 1 14.19 -16.91 24.11
C MET A 1 13.83 -16.44 22.71
N LYS A 2 12.76 -16.94 22.08
CA LYS A 2 12.28 -16.38 20.80
C LYS A 2 11.35 -15.23 21.15
N ILE A 3 11.74 -14.01 20.82
CA ILE A 3 10.90 -12.83 20.97
C ILE A 3 9.98 -12.80 19.75
N GLU A 4 8.67 -12.85 19.96
CA GLU A 4 7.71 -12.66 18.87
C GLU A 4 7.66 -11.18 18.50
N PRO A 5 7.76 -10.84 17.20
CA PRO A 5 7.67 -9.46 16.76
C PRO A 5 6.26 -8.92 17.03
N ASP A 6 6.20 -7.76 17.69
CA ASP A 6 4.96 -7.02 17.88
C ASP A 6 4.53 -6.29 16.60
N GLN A 7 3.38 -5.61 16.65
CA GLN A 7 2.82 -4.85 15.53
C GLN A 7 3.80 -3.79 14.97
N PHE A 8 4.57 -3.14 15.84
CA PHE A 8 5.52 -2.10 15.44
C PHE A 8 6.72 -2.71 14.71
N THR A 9 7.22 -3.83 15.22
CA THR A 9 8.29 -4.60 14.60
C THR A 9 7.87 -5.09 13.22
N LEU A 10 6.65 -5.64 13.08
CA LEU A 10 6.13 -6.09 11.78
C LEU A 10 6.00 -4.94 10.79
N SER A 11 5.42 -3.81 11.19
CA SER A 11 5.24 -2.63 10.34
C SER A 11 6.60 -2.11 9.85
N THR A 12 7.58 -2.05 10.75
CA THR A 12 8.96 -1.64 10.42
C THR A 12 9.62 -2.60 9.44
N LEU A 13 9.46 -3.92 9.64
CA LEU A 13 10.00 -4.93 8.74
C LEU A 13 9.35 -4.90 7.35
N PHE A 14 8.04 -4.66 7.26
CA PHE A 14 7.35 -4.48 5.99
C PHE A 14 7.85 -3.24 5.25
N ASN A 15 7.99 -2.11 5.94
CA ASN A 15 8.55 -0.89 5.35
C ASN A 15 9.99 -1.09 4.87
N ALA A 16 10.82 -1.82 5.63
CA ALA A 16 12.17 -2.17 5.22
C ALA A 16 12.18 -3.07 3.98
N CYS A 17 11.28 -4.07 3.91
CA CYS A 17 11.13 -4.91 2.72
C CYS A 17 10.69 -4.08 1.50
N ALA A 18 9.73 -3.20 1.70
CA ALA A 18 9.21 -2.28 0.70
C ALA A 18 10.30 -1.34 0.16
N ALA A 19 11.20 -0.87 1.01
CA ALA A 19 12.33 -0.02 0.62
C ALA A 19 13.44 -0.78 -0.11
N LEU A 20 13.74 -2.02 0.30
CA LEU A 20 14.76 -2.85 -0.33
C LEU A 20 14.40 -3.31 -1.75
N ASN A 21 13.10 -3.43 -2.03
CA ASN A 21 12.52 -3.73 -3.34
C ASN A 21 13.29 -4.77 -4.17
N ASN A 22 13.60 -5.91 -3.56
CA ASN A 22 14.28 -7.03 -4.22
C ASN A 22 13.62 -8.37 -3.88
N ASN A 23 14.00 -9.42 -4.62
CA ASN A 23 13.43 -10.76 -4.48
C ASN A 23 13.59 -11.36 -3.07
N ARG A 24 14.66 -11.01 -2.35
CA ARG A 24 14.87 -11.48 -0.97
C ARG A 24 13.86 -10.82 -0.03
N ALA A 25 13.68 -9.50 -0.15
CA ALA A 25 12.72 -8.74 0.62
C ALA A 25 11.29 -9.22 0.38
N MET A 26 10.91 -9.50 -0.88
CA MET A 26 9.60 -10.08 -1.20
C MET A 26 9.37 -11.42 -0.49
N LYS A 27 10.34 -12.35 -0.57
CA LYS A 27 10.25 -13.66 0.10
C LYS A 27 10.15 -13.52 1.62
N THR A 28 10.90 -12.59 2.22
CA THR A 28 10.84 -12.30 3.65
C THR A 28 9.49 -11.71 4.04
N GLY A 29 9.00 -10.72 3.31
CA GLY A 29 7.71 -10.09 3.52
C GLY A 29 6.54 -11.08 3.48
N LYS A 30 6.51 -11.97 2.48
CA LYS A 30 5.50 -13.05 2.41
C LYS A 30 5.56 -14.00 3.61
N LYS A 31 6.77 -14.34 4.09
CA LYS A 31 6.93 -15.15 5.31
C LYS A 31 6.44 -14.44 6.56
N LEU A 32 6.66 -13.13 6.66
CA LEU A 32 6.14 -12.32 7.77
C LEU A 32 4.60 -12.29 7.74
N LEU A 33 4.00 -12.05 6.57
CA LEU A 33 2.54 -12.10 6.38
C LEU A 33 1.94 -13.46 6.75
N ALA A 34 2.57 -14.55 6.33
CA ALA A 34 2.09 -15.90 6.64
C ALA A 34 2.12 -16.23 8.15
N LYS A 35 3.03 -15.60 8.90
CA LYS A 35 3.18 -15.78 10.34
C LYS A 35 2.48 -14.70 11.17
N MET A 36 1.89 -13.71 10.50
CA MET A 36 1.25 -12.57 11.16
C MET A 36 -0.03 -13.03 11.87
N PRO A 37 -0.13 -12.82 13.19
CA PRO A 37 -1.35 -13.08 13.96
C PRO A 37 -2.57 -12.33 13.40
N GLU A 38 -3.75 -12.95 13.49
CA GLU A 38 -4.99 -12.37 12.95
C GLU A 38 -5.36 -11.03 13.60
N ASN A 39 -5.10 -10.87 14.89
CA ASN A 39 -5.32 -9.60 15.60
C ASN A 39 -4.44 -8.47 15.05
N TYR A 40 -3.25 -8.76 14.52
CA TYR A 40 -2.40 -7.75 13.88
C TYR A 40 -2.88 -7.43 12.47
N ARG A 41 -3.61 -8.32 11.79
CA ARG A 41 -4.28 -7.99 10.50
C ARG A 41 -5.44 -7.03 10.67
N ASN A 42 -6.00 -6.95 11.89
CA ASN A 42 -6.97 -5.93 12.25
C ASN A 42 -6.30 -4.60 12.67
N ASN A 43 -4.98 -4.57 12.85
CA ASN A 43 -4.26 -3.33 13.11
C ASN A 43 -4.03 -2.59 11.78
N ILE A 44 -4.53 -1.35 11.69
CA ILE A 44 -4.49 -0.55 10.47
C ILE A 44 -3.06 -0.17 10.06
N ILE A 45 -2.17 0.09 11.03
CA ILE A 45 -0.78 0.47 10.76
C ILE A 45 -0.04 -0.70 10.12
N THR A 46 -0.13 -1.89 10.73
CA THR A 46 0.56 -3.08 10.22
C THR A 46 0.00 -3.49 8.86
N SER A 47 -1.32 -3.38 8.67
CA SER A 47 -1.97 -3.70 7.40
C SER A 47 -1.60 -2.72 6.29
N ASN A 48 -1.54 -1.41 6.57
CA ASN A 48 -1.12 -0.39 5.61
C ASN A 48 0.34 -0.60 5.18
N SER A 49 1.25 -0.90 6.11
CA SER A 49 2.64 -1.25 5.79
C SER A 49 2.75 -2.52 4.95
N ALA A 50 1.93 -3.53 5.23
CA ALA A 50 1.86 -4.74 4.41
C ALA A 50 1.34 -4.46 2.99
N ILE A 51 0.31 -3.63 2.84
CA ILE A 51 -0.24 -3.20 1.55
C ILE A 51 0.82 -2.47 0.73
N ASP A 52 1.51 -1.46 1.29
CA ASP A 52 2.57 -0.72 0.56
C ASP A 52 3.68 -1.67 0.09
N MET A 53 4.08 -2.61 0.95
CA MET A 53 5.08 -3.62 0.58
C MET A 53 4.59 -4.50 -0.59
N LEU A 54 3.38 -5.05 -0.52
CA LEU A 54 2.83 -5.93 -1.57
C LEU A 54 2.68 -5.18 -2.90
N MET A 55 2.17 -3.95 -2.85
CA MET A 55 2.01 -3.10 -4.03
C MET A 55 3.35 -2.80 -4.71
N LYS A 56 4.42 -2.50 -3.95
CA LYS A 56 5.75 -2.28 -4.55
C LYS A 56 6.35 -3.52 -5.20
N PHE A 57 5.96 -4.71 -4.74
CA PHE A 57 6.36 -5.97 -5.36
C PHE A 57 5.40 -6.44 -6.48
N GLY A 58 4.38 -5.65 -6.81
CA GLY A 58 3.37 -6.00 -7.81
C GLY A 58 2.43 -7.13 -7.42
N ASP A 59 2.40 -7.51 -6.12
CA ASP A 59 1.46 -8.50 -5.61
C ASP A 59 0.12 -7.84 -5.25
N VAL A 60 -0.52 -7.28 -6.28
CA VAL A 60 -1.74 -6.47 -6.15
C VAL A 60 -2.89 -7.28 -5.57
N GLU A 61 -3.03 -8.55 -5.97
CA GLU A 61 -4.09 -9.43 -5.50
C GLU A 61 -4.06 -9.62 -3.97
N ASN A 62 -2.88 -9.88 -3.40
CA ASN A 62 -2.76 -10.00 -1.95
C ASN A 62 -2.96 -8.66 -1.24
N ALA A 63 -2.53 -7.54 -1.85
CA ALA A 63 -2.77 -6.22 -1.31
C ALA A 63 -4.28 -5.93 -1.21
N GLU A 64 -5.03 -6.20 -2.29
CA GLU A 64 -6.49 -6.08 -2.32
C GLU A 64 -7.17 -6.96 -1.28
N ARG A 65 -6.69 -8.20 -1.09
CA ARG A 65 -7.25 -9.09 -0.07
C ARG A 65 -7.09 -8.52 1.35
N ILE A 66 -5.92 -7.97 1.67
CA ILE A 66 -5.70 -7.32 2.96
C ILE A 66 -6.58 -6.09 3.08
N PHE A 67 -6.61 -5.23 2.05
CA PHE A 67 -7.45 -4.04 2.02
C PHE A 67 -8.92 -4.38 2.32
N ARG A 68 -9.49 -5.39 1.64
CA ARG A 68 -10.88 -5.83 1.85
C ARG A 68 -11.12 -6.36 3.27
N SER A 69 -10.11 -6.96 3.92
CA SER A 69 -10.22 -7.46 5.30
C SER A 69 -10.23 -6.38 6.38
N ILE A 70 -9.74 -5.17 6.09
CA ILE A 70 -9.73 -4.05 7.05
C ILE A 70 -11.17 -3.55 7.25
N LYS A 71 -11.70 -3.68 8.48
CA LYS A 71 -13.08 -3.28 8.82
C LYS A 71 -13.30 -1.77 8.78
N ALA A 72 -12.38 -1.01 9.37
CA ALA A 72 -12.42 0.46 9.39
C ALA A 72 -11.19 0.97 8.66
N LYS A 73 -11.37 1.41 7.42
CA LYS A 73 -10.30 1.95 6.58
C LYS A 73 -10.20 3.45 6.82
N ASP A 74 -8.97 3.95 6.88
CA ASP A 74 -8.71 5.38 6.95
C ASP A 74 -8.15 5.91 5.63
N ILE A 75 -7.98 7.23 5.58
CA ILE A 75 -7.37 7.94 4.44
C ILE A 75 -6.00 7.36 4.03
N ILE A 76 -5.23 6.84 4.99
CA ILE A 76 -3.91 6.26 4.73
C ILE A 76 -4.06 4.93 4.01
N THR A 77 -5.03 4.11 4.41
CA THR A 77 -5.36 2.83 3.77
C THR A 77 -5.78 3.04 2.31
N TYR A 78 -6.68 3.97 2.03
CA TYR A 78 -7.09 4.30 0.66
C TYR A 78 -5.93 4.90 -0.15
N GLY A 79 -5.17 5.83 0.43
CA GLY A 79 -4.02 6.45 -0.23
C GLY A 79 -2.94 5.43 -0.60
N ALA A 80 -2.69 4.43 0.25
CA ALA A 80 -1.75 3.34 -0.02
C ALA A 80 -2.20 2.49 -1.22
N MET A 81 -3.49 2.18 -1.32
CA MET A 81 -4.06 1.42 -2.44
C MET A 81 -4.01 2.21 -3.74
N VAL A 82 -4.46 3.47 -3.75
CA VAL A 82 -4.45 4.32 -4.95
C VAL A 82 -3.02 4.47 -5.45
N LYS A 83 -2.08 4.86 -4.57
CA LYS A 83 -0.66 4.95 -4.93
C LYS A 83 -0.12 3.62 -5.48
N GLY A 84 -0.49 2.51 -4.88
CA GLY A 84 -0.08 1.18 -5.32
C GLY A 84 -0.63 0.79 -6.68
N TYR A 85 -1.91 1.08 -6.97
CA TYR A 85 -2.50 0.87 -8.29
C TYR A 85 -1.81 1.70 -9.36
N VAL A 86 -1.58 2.99 -9.10
CA VAL A 86 -0.88 3.86 -10.07
C VAL A 86 0.56 3.37 -10.29
N GLY A 87 1.25 2.94 -9.23
CA GLY A 87 2.59 2.36 -9.32
C GLY A 87 2.67 1.04 -10.10
N ASN A 88 1.56 0.31 -10.19
CA ASN A 88 1.41 -0.91 -10.99
C ASN A 88 0.66 -0.68 -12.31
N GLU A 89 0.52 0.57 -12.73
CA GLU A 89 -0.13 0.97 -13.98
C GLU A 89 -1.61 0.58 -14.12
N MET A 90 -2.31 0.39 -12.99
CA MET A 90 -3.72 0.04 -12.92
C MET A 90 -4.60 1.28 -12.70
N PHE A 91 -4.55 2.22 -13.64
CA PHE A 91 -5.16 3.56 -13.47
C PHE A 91 -6.68 3.52 -13.31
N GLU A 92 -7.39 2.67 -14.04
CA GLU A 92 -8.85 2.53 -13.90
C GLU A 92 -9.23 2.12 -12.48
N LYS A 93 -8.57 1.10 -11.92
CA LYS A 93 -8.79 0.71 -10.51
C LYS A 93 -8.46 1.81 -9.50
N ALA A 94 -7.48 2.65 -9.82
CA ALA A 94 -7.13 3.80 -8.99
C ALA A 94 -8.24 4.86 -9.01
N LEU A 95 -8.88 5.08 -10.16
CA LEU A 95 -10.03 5.97 -10.32
C LEU A 95 -11.28 5.39 -9.66
N ASP A 96 -11.60 4.12 -9.92
CA ASP A 96 -12.73 3.43 -9.29
C ASP A 96 -12.66 3.54 -7.76
N LEU A 97 -11.48 3.24 -7.19
CA LEU A 97 -11.29 3.31 -5.75
C LEU A 97 -11.35 4.75 -5.23
N PHE A 98 -10.95 5.73 -6.03
CA PHE A 98 -11.06 7.14 -5.66
C PHE A 98 -12.51 7.62 -5.64
N GLU A 99 -13.35 7.14 -6.56
CA GLU A 99 -14.78 7.44 -6.59
C GLU A 99 -15.54 6.79 -5.44
N GLU A 100 -15.07 5.65 -4.93
CA GLU A 100 -15.62 5.00 -3.72
C GLU A 100 -15.34 5.78 -2.42
N ILE A 101 -14.39 6.72 -2.42
CA ILE A 101 -14.08 7.55 -1.25
C ILE A 101 -15.17 8.62 -1.14
N ASP A 102 -16.13 8.38 -0.25
CA ASP A 102 -17.15 9.38 0.06
C ASP A 102 -16.51 10.66 0.64
N ILE A 103 -17.06 11.82 0.27
CA ILE A 103 -16.49 13.16 0.50
C ILE A 103 -16.32 13.48 2.01
N GLU A 104 -16.95 12.69 2.89
CA GLU A 104 -16.81 12.78 4.35
C GLU A 104 -15.39 12.49 4.88
N LEU A 105 -14.49 11.89 4.11
CA LEU A 105 -13.07 11.74 4.48
C LEU A 105 -12.25 13.04 4.37
N GLY A 106 -12.86 14.14 3.89
CA GLY A 106 -12.33 15.52 3.94
C GLY A 106 -11.33 15.90 2.84
N ASP A 107 -11.18 17.22 2.62
CA ASP A 107 -10.34 17.91 1.60
C ASP A 107 -8.89 17.41 1.47
N VAL A 108 -8.35 16.85 2.57
CA VAL A 108 -6.98 16.32 2.62
C VAL A 108 -6.85 15.05 1.76
N THR A 109 -7.93 14.28 1.58
CA THR A 109 -7.95 13.05 0.76
C THR A 109 -7.80 13.35 -0.71
N TYR A 110 -8.55 14.35 -1.20
CA TYR A 110 -8.38 14.86 -2.55
C TYR A 110 -6.95 15.33 -2.78
N THR A 111 -6.37 16.09 -1.85
CA THR A 111 -5.02 16.63 -2.03
C THR A 111 -3.93 15.55 -2.05
N ILE A 112 -3.99 14.54 -1.18
CA ILE A 112 -2.99 13.45 -1.15
C ILE A 112 -3.12 12.55 -2.37
N VAL A 113 -4.34 12.17 -2.73
CA VAL A 113 -4.60 11.31 -3.90
C VAL A 113 -4.31 12.07 -5.20
N PHE A 114 -4.76 13.32 -5.32
CA PHE A 114 -4.46 14.18 -6.45
C PHE A 114 -2.96 14.44 -6.58
N ASN A 115 -2.23 14.71 -5.49
CA ASN A 115 -0.77 14.87 -5.56
C ASN A 115 -0.06 13.57 -5.95
N ALA A 116 -0.55 12.42 -5.51
CA ALA A 116 -0.03 11.13 -5.96
C ALA A 116 -0.22 10.96 -7.48
N CYS A 117 -1.42 11.23 -8.00
CA CYS A 117 -1.73 11.18 -9.42
C CYS A 117 -0.97 12.25 -10.24
N ALA A 118 -0.91 13.50 -9.78
CA ALA A 118 -0.27 14.63 -10.45
C ALA A 118 1.25 14.48 -10.53
N LYS A 119 1.88 13.97 -9.46
CA LYS A 119 3.33 13.66 -9.47
C LYS A 119 3.66 12.57 -10.48
N LEU A 120 2.75 11.60 -10.66
CA LEU A 120 2.91 10.49 -11.61
C LEU A 120 2.64 10.92 -13.06
N CYS A 121 1.74 11.89 -13.31
CA CYS A 121 1.61 12.55 -14.61
C CYS A 121 2.90 13.29 -15.02
N ASN A 122 3.56 13.97 -14.07
CA ASN A 122 4.86 14.61 -14.33
C ASN A 122 5.98 13.60 -14.60
N ASP A 123 6.06 12.52 -13.84
CA ASP A 123 7.09 11.48 -14.04
C ASP A 123 6.92 10.74 -15.38
N ARG A 124 5.67 10.55 -15.85
CA ARG A 124 5.39 10.02 -17.20
C ARG A 124 5.70 11.04 -18.31
N ALA A 125 5.35 12.32 -18.13
CA ALA A 125 5.69 13.37 -19.09
C ALA A 125 7.21 13.48 -19.30
N MET A 126 8.00 13.37 -18.22
CA MET A 126 9.47 13.38 -18.30
C MET A 126 10.07 12.15 -18.99
N LYS A 127 9.41 10.98 -18.94
CA LYS A 127 9.86 9.76 -19.65
C LYS A 127 9.50 9.78 -21.14
N ILE A 128 8.39 10.44 -21.51
CA ILE A 128 7.94 10.55 -22.91
C ILE A 128 8.71 11.65 -23.66
N GLY A 129 9.15 12.71 -22.99
CA GLY A 129 9.95 13.80 -23.58
C GLY A 129 11.44 13.51 -23.81
N LYS A 130 11.89 12.26 -23.65
CA LYS A 130 13.30 11.84 -23.87
C LYS A 130 13.48 10.91 -25.10
N LYS A 131 12.55 10.91 -26.04
CA LYS A 131 12.77 10.31 -27.36
C LYS A 131 13.40 11.29 -28.32
#